data_AF-A0A7K9II33-F1
#
_entry.id   AF-A0A7K9II33-F1
#
_cell.length_a   1.000
_cell.length_b   1.000
_cell.length_c   1.000
_cell.angle_alpha   90.00
_cell.angle_beta   90.00
_cell.angle_gamma   90.00
#
_symmetry.space_group_name_H-M   'P 1'
#
loop_
_entity.id
_entity.type
_entity.pdbx_description
1 polymer ?
#
loop_
_entity_poly.entity_id
_entity_poly.type
_entity_poly.pdbx_seq_one_letter_code
_entity_poly.pdbx_strand_id
1 'polypeptide(L)' 'QRAFPNVLSHGLPNVGRRFTSQVLKVVPPLATGYLIYSWGTQEFERLKRKNPADYEHEQ' A
#
# COMPACT_ATOMS: atom_id res chain seq x y z
N GLN A 1 -29.62 24.26 -22.01
CA GLN A 1 -28.98 23.02 -21.52
C GLN A 1 -27.87 23.40 -20.54
N ARG A 2 -27.74 22.74 -19.40
CA ARG A 2 -26.66 23.03 -18.42
C ARG A 2 -25.43 22.21 -18.79
N ALA A 3 -24.22 22.77 -18.69
CA ALA A 3 -22.97 22.07 -18.98
C ALA A 3 -22.66 20.95 -17.98
N PHE A 4 -23.06 21.14 -16.71
CA PHE A 4 -22.85 20.18 -15.62
C PHE A 4 -24.12 20.00 -14.79
N PRO A 5 -25.13 19.29 -15.32
CA PRO A 5 -26.32 18.98 -14.55
C PRO A 5 -26.02 17.87 -13.53
N ASN A 6 -26.64 17.93 -12.35
CA ASN A 6 -26.73 16.81 -11.41
C ASN A 6 -25.38 16.23 -10.92
N VAL A 7 -24.33 17.04 -10.85
CA VAL A 7 -22.99 16.59 -10.42
C VAL A 7 -23.03 16.00 -9.00
N LEU A 8 -23.75 16.64 -8.08
CA LEU A 8 -23.81 16.17 -6.69
C LEU A 8 -24.80 15.01 -6.52
N SER A 9 -25.99 15.11 -7.12
CA SER A 9 -27.06 14.12 -6.95
C SER A 9 -26.85 12.83 -7.74
N HIS A 10 -26.18 12.90 -8.90
CA HIS A 10 -25.94 11.74 -9.77
C HIS A 10 -24.46 11.48 -10.04
N GLY A 11 -23.64 12.53 -10.15
CA GLY A 11 -22.21 12.39 -10.40
C GLY A 11 -21.46 11.72 -9.25
N LEU A 12 -21.58 12.26 -8.03
CA LEU A 12 -20.88 11.73 -6.85
C LEU A 12 -21.28 10.29 -6.51
N PRO A 13 -22.56 9.89 -6.48
CA PRO A 13 -22.94 8.49 -6.26
C PRO A 13 -22.39 7.56 -7.33
N ASN A 14 -22.34 7.99 -8.60
CA ASN A 14 -21.79 7.18 -9.68
C ASN A 14 -20.27 7.05 -9.58
N VAL A 15 -19.55 8.09 -9.17
CA VAL A 15 -18.10 8.01 -8.88
C VAL A 15 -17.84 7.03 -7.76
N GLY A 16 -18.59 7.12 -6.64
CA GLY A 16 -18.48 6.18 -5.53
C GLY A 16 -18.70 4.73 -5.96
N ARG A 17 -19.78 4.46 -6.71
CA ARG A 17 -20.08 3.14 -7.28
C ARG A 17 -18.95 2.60 -8.17
N ARG A 18 -18.36 3.46 -9.01
CA ARG A 18 -17.25 3.05 -9.90
C ARG A 18 -15.99 2.76 -9.10
N PHE A 19 -15.66 3.60 -8.12
CA PHE A 19 -14.51 3.41 -7.25
C PHE A 19 -14.61 2.08 -6.48
N THR A 20 -15.70 1.84 -5.75
CA THR A 20 -15.88 0.62 -4.95
C THR A 20 -15.84 -0.65 -5.79
N SER A 21 -16.34 -0.61 -7.04
CA SER A 21 -16.28 -1.75 -7.96
C SER A 21 -14.86 -2.15 -8.40
N GLN A 22 -13.89 -1.25 -8.27
CA GLN A 22 -12.49 -1.46 -8.71
C GLN A 22 -11.52 -1.61 -7.55
N VAL A 23 -11.85 -1.10 -6.35
CA VAL A 23 -10.98 -1.13 -5.16
C VAL A 23 -10.46 -2.55 -4.92
N LEU A 24 -11.31 -3.57 -4.88
CA LEU A 24 -10.89 -4.94 -4.60
C LEU A 24 -10.13 -5.63 -5.75
N LYS A 25 -10.06 -5.01 -6.93
CA LYS A 25 -9.28 -5.53 -8.07
C LYS A 25 -7.89 -4.89 -8.13
N VAL A 26 -7.80 -3.61 -7.78
CA VAL A 26 -6.56 -2.82 -7.91
C VAL A 26 -5.77 -2.76 -6.60
N VAL A 27 -6.45 -2.64 -5.46
CA VAL A 27 -5.79 -2.46 -4.15
C VAL A 27 -5.02 -3.70 -3.71
N PRO A 28 -5.50 -4.95 -3.85
CA PRO A 28 -4.75 -6.11 -3.36
C PRO A 28 -3.33 -6.24 -3.90
N PRO A 29 -3.05 -6.21 -5.23
CA PRO A 29 -1.67 -6.31 -5.71
C PRO A 29 -0.80 -5.12 -5.27
N LEU A 30 -1.36 -3.91 -5.17
CA LEU A 30 -0.63 -2.74 -4.67
C LEU A 30 -0.26 -2.88 -3.18
N ALA A 31 -1.21 -3.33 -2.36
CA ALA A 31 -0.98 -3.57 -0.94
C ALA A 31 0.07 -4.68 -0.74
N THR A 32 -0.02 -5.78 -1.49
CA THR A 32 0.99 -6.84 -1.45
C THR A 32 2.37 -6.32 -1.84
N GLY A 33 2.48 -5.53 -2.91
CA GLY A 33 3.75 -4.93 -3.31
C GLY A 33 4.33 -4.03 -2.23
N TYR A 34 3.50 -3.22 -1.58
CA TYR A 34 3.92 -2.36 -0.47
C TYR A 34 4.42 -3.16 0.75
N LEU A 35 3.74 -4.26 1.10
CA LEU A 35 4.16 -5.14 2.20
C LEU A 35 5.52 -5.79 1.91
N ILE A 36 5.73 -6.26 0.68
CA ILE A 36 7.03 -6.84 0.27
C ILE A 36 8.13 -5.79 0.35
N TYR A 37 7.86 -4.58 -0.14
CA TYR A 37 8.81 -3.47 -0.10
C TYR A 37 9.21 -3.10 1.34
N SER A 38 8.23 -2.95 2.23
CA SER A 38 8.47 -2.55 3.61
C SER A 38 9.22 -3.64 4.38
N TRP A 39 8.81 -4.90 4.22
CA TRP A 39 9.52 -6.05 4.80
C TRP A 39 10.95 -6.14 4.29
N GLY A 40 11.16 -6.06 2.98
CA GLY A 40 12.49 -6.18 2.38
C GLY A 40 13.44 -5.08 2.84
N THR A 41 12.94 -3.86 2.97
CA THR A 41 13.73 -2.72 3.49
C THR A 41 14.13 -2.94 4.95
N GLN A 42 13.17 -3.32 5.79
CA GLN A 42 13.43 -3.57 7.23
C GLN A 42 14.39 -4.73 7.44
N GLU A 43 14.22 -5.82 6.70
CA GLU A 43 15.07 -7.01 6.82
C GLU A 43 16.50 -6.71 6.32
N PHE A 44 16.64 -5.96 5.23
CA PHE A 44 17.95 -5.52 4.75
C PHE A 44 18.68 -4.65 5.78
N GLU A 45 17.98 -3.71 6.42
CA GLU A 45 18.57 -2.89 7.48
C GLU A 45 18.94 -3.71 8.71
N ARG A 46 18.12 -4.70 9.09
CA ARG A 46 18.39 -5.62 10.19
C ARG A 46 19.67 -6.42 9.94
N LEU A 47 19.80 -7.02 8.76
CA LEU A 47 20.94 -7.86 8.39
C LEU A 47 22.26 -7.08 8.24
N LYS A 48 22.19 -5.77 7.98
CA LYS A 48 23.38 -4.91 7.97
C LYS A 48 23.95 -4.63 9.37
N ARG A 49 23.17 -4.81 10.44
CA ARG A 49 23.64 -4.60 11.82
C ARG A 49 24.49 -5.79 12.25
N LYS A 50 25.57 -5.51 12.97
CA LYS A 50 26.42 -6.55 13.57
C LYS A 50 25.61 -7.32 14.61
N ASN A 51 25.75 -8.64 14.64
CA ASN A 51 25.13 -9.49 15.65
C ASN A 51 26.02 -9.54 16.90
N PRO A 52 25.54 -9.09 18.08
CA PRO A 52 26.33 -9.14 19.31
C PRO A 52 26.76 -10.56 19.70
N ALA A 53 25.95 -11.57 19.39
CA ALA A 53 26.23 -12.97 19.72
C ALA A 53 27.47 -13.53 18.99
N ASP A 54 27.88 -12.93 17.88
CA ASP A 54 29.06 -13.39 17.14
C ASP A 54 30.37 -13.06 17.87
N TYR A 55 30.34 -12.18 18.90
CA TYR A 55 31.53 -11.70 19.62
C TYR A 55 31.65 -12.21 21.06
N GLU A 56 30.70 -13.04 21.54
CA GLU A 56 30.66 -13.51 22.94
C GLU A 56 31.83 -14.45 23.31
N HIS A 57 32.49 -15.07 22.32
CA HIS A 57 33.57 -16.04 22.51
C HIS A 57 34.95 -15.54 22.06
N GLU A 58 35.06 -14.27 21.65
CA GLU A 58 36.34 -13.66 21.21
C GLU A 58 37.10 -12.96 22.36
N GLN A 59 36.68 -13.19 23.61
CA GLN A 59 37.24 -12.58 24.82
C GLN A 59 38.24 -13.49 25.56
#